data_AF-A0A6V7J6B7-F1
#
_entry.id   AF-A0A6V7J6B7-F1
#
_cell.length_a   1.000
_cell.length_b   1.000
_cell.length_c   1.000
_cell.angle_alpha   90.00
_cell.angle_beta   90.00
_cell.angle_gamma   90.00
#
_symmetry.space_group_name_H-M   'P 1'
#
loop_
_entity.id
_entity.type
_entity.pdbx_description
1 polymer ?
#
loop_
_entity_poly.entity_id
_entity_poly.type
_entity_poly.pdbx_seq_one_letter_code
_entity_poly.pdbx_strand_id
1 'polypeptide(L)'
;ASIFLNGNGTGEGSHISIYIKILPGEYDALLRWPFSHSVSFTMFDQTVQADKACNIVESFIPDPTWKNFQRPSREPDSLGFGFPRFISHEMVKKRHFVKDDTMFIRVKVDPSKIVAV
;
A
#
# COMPACT_ATOMS: atom_id res chain seq x y z
N ALA A 1 -1.38 -6.63 3.44
CA ALA A 1 -1.00 -6.05 2.14
C ALA A 1 -0.48 -7.17 1.25
N SER A 2 -0.65 -7.05 -0.07
CA SER A 2 -0.15 -8.01 -1.06
C SER A 2 0.88 -7.32 -1.96
N ILE A 3 2.01 -7.97 -2.22
CA ILE A 3 3.10 -7.44 -3.03
C ILE A 3 3.43 -8.44 -4.13
N PHE A 4 3.58 -7.96 -5.36
CA PHE A 4 3.99 -8.75 -6.52
C PHE A 4 5.32 -8.22 -7.01
N LEU A 5 6.40 -8.96 -6.75
CA LEU A 5 7.76 -8.54 -7.09
C LEU A 5 7.98 -8.45 -8.60
N ASN A 6 7.37 -9.35 -9.39
CA ASN A 6 7.39 -9.26 -10.85
C ASN A 6 6.20 -8.47 -11.43
N GLY A 7 5.48 -7.74 -10.60
CA GLY A 7 4.34 -6.93 -11.00
C GLY A 7 3.05 -7.73 -11.20
N ASN A 8 1.95 -6.99 -11.32
CA ASN A 8 0.60 -7.47 -11.57
C ASN A 8 -0.17 -6.41 -12.40
N GLY A 9 -1.14 -6.85 -13.21
CA GLY A 9 -1.93 -5.97 -14.07
C GLY A 9 -1.06 -5.14 -15.00
N THR A 10 -1.26 -3.82 -15.03
CA THR A 10 -0.53 -2.94 -15.95
C THR A 10 0.96 -2.77 -15.64
N GLY A 11 1.44 -3.27 -14.50
CA GLY A 11 2.85 -3.25 -14.10
C GLY A 11 3.57 -4.59 -14.22
N GLU A 12 2.90 -5.64 -14.71
CA GLU A 12 3.48 -6.97 -14.87
C GLU A 12 4.77 -6.93 -15.70
N GLY A 13 5.79 -7.67 -15.25
CA GLY A 13 7.10 -7.79 -15.88
C GLY A 13 7.98 -6.53 -15.86
N SER A 14 7.52 -5.41 -15.31
CA SER A 14 8.22 -4.12 -15.39
C SER A 14 8.30 -3.34 -14.08
N HIS A 15 7.36 -3.57 -13.17
CA HIS A 15 7.24 -2.87 -11.90
C HIS A 15 7.01 -3.86 -10.76
N ILE A 16 7.32 -3.45 -9.53
CA ILE A 16 6.75 -4.08 -8.34
C ILE A 16 5.35 -3.47 -8.15
N SER A 17 4.36 -4.31 -7.87
CA SER A 17 2.99 -3.88 -7.57
C SER A 17 2.66 -4.09 -6.10
N ILE A 18 1.90 -3.16 -5.52
CA ILE A 18 1.48 -3.24 -4.11
C ILE A 18 -0.02 -2.98 -3.95
N TYR A 19 -0.66 -3.77 -3.09
CA TYR A 19 -2.10 -3.69 -2.83
C TYR A 19 -2.40 -3.80 -1.33
N ILE A 20 -3.50 -3.19 -0.90
CA ILE A 20 -4.08 -3.32 0.43
C ILE A 20 -5.54 -3.75 0.33
N LYS A 21 -5.93 -4.65 1.23
CA LYS A 21 -7.32 -5.05 1.44
C LYS A 21 -7.68 -4.84 2.91
N ILE A 22 -8.91 -4.43 3.14
CA ILE A 22 -9.51 -4.45 4.47
C ILE A 22 -9.93 -5.89 4.75
N LEU A 23 -9.66 -6.36 5.96
CA LEU A 23 -10.02 -7.70 6.40
C LEU A 23 -11.19 -7.61 7.39
N PRO A 24 -12.11 -8.59 7.39
CA PRO A 24 -13.15 -8.68 8.41
C PRO A 24 -12.54 -8.72 9.82
N GLY A 25 -13.01 -7.83 10.68
CA GLY A 25 -12.63 -7.75 12.09
C GLY A 25 -13.80 -8.08 13.02
N GLU A 26 -13.49 -8.53 14.23
CA GLU A 26 -14.49 -8.83 15.26
C GLU A 26 -15.34 -7.61 15.65
N TYR A 27 -14.72 -6.42 15.61
CA TYR A 27 -15.32 -5.16 16.03
C TYR A 27 -15.85 -4.31 14.86
N ASP A 28 -16.00 -4.88 13.65
CA ASP A 28 -16.44 -4.13 12.47
C ASP A 28 -17.81 -3.45 12.65
N ALA A 29 -18.66 -3.96 13.55
CA ALA A 29 -19.94 -3.36 13.90
C ALA A 29 -19.80 -2.02 14.67
N LEU A 30 -18.65 -1.78 15.30
CA LEU A 30 -18.35 -0.56 16.07
C LEU A 30 -17.56 0.47 15.26
N LEU A 31 -16.99 0.06 14.13
CA LEU A 31 -16.18 0.93 13.27
C LEU A 31 -17.06 1.72 12.30
N ARG A 32 -16.58 2.90 11.87
CA ARG A 32 -17.24 3.71 10.83
C ARG A 32 -16.96 3.13 9.45
N TRP A 33 -17.99 3.11 8.61
CA TRP A 33 -17.91 2.66 7.23
C TRP A 33 -18.49 3.70 6.28
N PRO A 34 -17.98 3.81 5.03
CA PRO A 34 -16.80 3.11 4.51
C PRO A 34 -15.50 3.59 5.16
N PHE A 35 -14.43 2.79 5.05
CA PHE A 35 -13.11 3.16 5.53
C PHE A 35 -12.61 4.39 4.78
N SER A 36 -12.19 5.42 5.53
CA SER A 36 -11.87 6.75 4.98
C SER A 36 -10.52 7.30 5.45
N HIS A 37 -9.70 6.47 6.10
CA HIS A 37 -8.37 6.88 6.56
C HIS A 37 -7.38 6.95 5.40
N SER A 38 -6.51 7.95 5.42
CA SER A 38 -5.45 8.06 4.42
C SER A 38 -4.49 6.88 4.56
N VAL A 39 -4.14 6.26 3.44
CA VAL A 39 -3.18 5.16 3.38
C VAL A 39 -1.96 5.60 2.60
N SER A 40 -0.78 5.32 3.11
CA SER A 40 0.49 5.61 2.45
C SER A 40 1.39 4.39 2.47
N PHE A 41 1.90 4.00 1.30
CA PHE A 41 2.97 3.03 1.16
C PHE A 41 4.30 3.75 1.03
N THR A 42 5.32 3.27 1.73
CA THR A 42 6.69 3.76 1.63
C THR A 42 7.61 2.58 1.35
N MET A 43 8.37 2.63 0.26
CA MET A 43 9.54 1.78 0.04
C MET A 43 10.78 2.52 0.51
N PHE A 44 11.58 1.89 1.36
CA PHE A 44 12.77 2.53 1.89
C PHE A 44 13.99 2.30 0.99
N ASP A 45 14.65 3.41 0.65
CA ASP A 45 16.01 3.40 0.14
C ASP A 45 16.97 3.21 1.33
N GLN A 46 17.75 2.12 1.30
CA GLN A 46 18.62 1.69 2.38
C GLN A 46 20.03 2.31 2.30
N THR A 47 20.14 3.46 1.61
CA THR A 47 21.36 4.28 1.61
C THR A 47 21.75 4.64 3.05
N VAL A 48 23.02 4.41 3.41
CA VAL A 48 23.55 4.58 4.78
C VAL A 48 23.34 6.00 5.32
N GLN A 49 23.45 7.00 4.44
CA GLN A 49 23.20 8.40 4.75
C GLN A 49 21.70 8.69 4.56
N ALA A 50 20.96 8.75 5.67
CA ALA A 50 19.51 8.88 5.66
C ALA A 50 19.01 10.16 4.96
N ASP A 51 19.79 11.23 5.00
CA ASP A 51 19.54 12.50 4.29
C ASP A 51 19.64 12.37 2.76
N LYS A 52 20.33 11.34 2.26
CA LYS A 52 20.47 11.03 0.84
C LYS A 52 19.52 9.93 0.35
N ALA A 53 18.82 9.26 1.26
CA ALA A 53 17.90 8.19 0.93
C ALA A 53 16.69 8.75 0.18
N CYS A 54 16.41 8.20 -1.00
CA CYS A 54 15.24 8.60 -1.80
C CYS A 54 14.14 7.54 -1.67
N ASN A 55 13.38 7.60 -0.58
CA ASN A 55 12.22 6.73 -0.38
C ASN A 55 11.14 6.99 -1.42
N ILE A 56 10.49 5.93 -1.90
CA ILE A 56 9.31 6.05 -2.76
C ILE A 56 8.07 6.03 -1.88
N VAL A 57 7.20 7.03 -2.03
CA VAL A 57 5.95 7.14 -1.28
C VAL A 57 4.79 7.29 -2.24
N GLU A 58 3.82 6.39 -2.15
CA GLU A 58 2.54 6.53 -2.83
C GLU A 58 1.42 6.51 -1.79
N SER A 59 0.45 7.39 -1.96
CA SER A 59 -0.64 7.53 -0.99
C SER A 59 -1.96 7.79 -1.65
N PHE A 60 -3.03 7.38 -0.98
CA PHE A 60 -4.38 7.66 -1.42
C PHE A 60 -5.29 7.87 -0.20
N ILE A 61 -6.37 8.60 -0.43
CA ILE A 61 -7.49 8.68 0.49
C ILE A 61 -8.62 7.88 -0.15
N PRO A 62 -9.15 6.84 0.51
CA PRO A 62 -10.25 6.07 -0.02
C PRO A 62 -11.46 6.97 -0.30
N ASP A 63 -11.99 6.90 -1.52
CA ASP A 63 -13.26 7.52 -1.83
C ASP A 63 -14.42 6.65 -1.30
N PRO A 64 -15.48 7.24 -0.71
CA PRO A 64 -16.62 6.49 -0.19
C PRO A 64 -17.35 5.61 -1.21
N THR A 65 -17.21 5.89 -2.51
CA THR A 65 -17.80 5.10 -3.60
C THR A 65 -17.00 3.85 -3.94
N TRP A 66 -15.76 3.73 -3.46
CA TRP A 66 -14.90 2.60 -3.78
C TRP A 66 -15.33 1.34 -3.04
N LYS A 67 -15.64 0.29 -3.80
CA LYS A 67 -16.11 -1.01 -3.25
C LYS A 67 -15.09 -1.68 -2.34
N ASN A 68 -13.80 -1.51 -2.59
CA ASN A 68 -12.70 -2.13 -1.83
C ASN A 68 -12.57 -1.61 -0.38
N PHE A 69 -13.25 -0.50 -0.05
CA PHE A 69 -13.19 0.15 1.25
C PHE A 69 -14.53 0.18 1.98
N GLN A 70 -15.53 -0.55 1.45
CA GLN A 70 -16.77 -0.80 2.17
C GLN A 70 -16.53 -1.76 3.33
N ARG A 71 -17.54 -1.91 4.20
CA ARG A 71 -17.52 -2.91 5.27
C ARG A 71 -17.23 -4.29 4.66
N PRO A 72 -16.16 -4.98 5.07
CA PRO A 72 -15.78 -6.24 4.48
C PRO A 72 -16.85 -7.29 4.80
N SER A 73 -17.30 -8.01 3.77
CA SER A 73 -18.08 -9.23 3.91
C SER A 73 -17.15 -10.42 4.09
N ARG A 74 -17.68 -11.60 4.44
CA ARG A 74 -16.92 -12.86 4.47
C ARG A 74 -16.68 -13.45 3.08
N GLU A 75 -16.92 -12.69 2.00
CA GLU A 75 -16.77 -13.19 0.63
C GLU A 75 -15.29 -13.36 0.23
N PRO A 76 -14.98 -14.29 -0.69
CA PRO A 76 -13.61 -14.68 -0.98
C PRO A 76 -12.80 -13.62 -1.74
N ASP A 77 -11.49 -13.62 -1.45
CA ASP A 77 -10.33 -13.07 -2.18
C ASP A 77 -10.59 -12.23 -3.44
N SER A 78 -11.15 -11.03 -3.27
CA SER A 78 -10.92 -9.95 -4.23
C SER A 78 -9.52 -9.36 -4.02
N LEU A 79 -8.83 -9.09 -5.13
CA LEU A 79 -7.59 -8.31 -5.10
C LEU A 79 -7.92 -6.93 -4.52
N GLY A 80 -7.17 -6.51 -3.51
CA GLY A 80 -7.36 -5.22 -2.86
C GLY A 80 -7.09 -4.03 -3.78
N PHE A 81 -7.20 -2.81 -3.23
CA PHE A 81 -6.84 -1.59 -3.95
C PHE A 81 -5.34 -1.30 -3.81
N GLY A 82 -4.72 -0.72 -4.83
CA GLY A 82 -3.32 -0.32 -4.74
C GLY A 82 -2.75 0.18 -6.05
N PHE A 83 -1.44 0.03 -6.19
CA PHE A 83 -0.65 0.60 -7.27
C PHE A 83 0.00 -0.54 -8.09
N PRO A 84 -0.56 -0.87 -9.27
CA PRO A 84 0.06 -1.83 -10.19
C PRO A 84 1.48 -1.42 -10.61
N ARG A 85 1.75 -0.11 -10.70
CA ARG A 85 3.06 0.45 -11.05
C ARG A 85 3.64 1.25 -9.88
N PHE A 86 3.90 0.59 -8.75
CA PHE A 86 4.39 1.27 -7.55
C PHE A 86 5.86 1.72 -7.68
N ILE A 87 6.74 0.82 -8.10
CA ILE A 87 8.13 1.16 -8.44
C ILE A 87 8.57 0.37 -9.67
N SER A 88 9.33 0.98 -10.58
CA SER A 88 9.87 0.23 -11.73
C SER A 88 11.03 -0.66 -11.30
N HIS A 89 11.18 -1.82 -11.95
CA HIS A 89 12.34 -2.69 -11.73
C HIS A 89 13.65 -1.99 -12.05
N GLU A 90 13.65 -1.07 -13.03
CA GLU A 90 14.82 -0.24 -13.30
C GLU A 90 15.20 0.63 -12.11
N MET A 91 14.23 1.26 -11.44
CA MET A 91 14.50 2.10 -10.28
C MET A 91 15.01 1.27 -9.10
N VAL A 92 14.43 0.07 -8.90
CA VAL A 92 14.91 -0.88 -7.89
C VAL A 92 16.38 -1.24 -8.10
N LYS A 93 16.81 -1.44 -9.36
CA LYS A 93 18.20 -1.76 -9.72
C LYS A 93 19.16 -0.56 -9.62
N LYS A 94 18.66 0.66 -9.82
CA LYS A 94 19.47 1.90 -9.85
C LYS A 94 19.79 2.46 -8.46
N ARG A 95 19.11 2.01 -7.41
CA ARG A 95 19.14 2.58 -6.05
C ARG A 95 19.29 1.47 -5.00
N HIS A 96 19.52 1.84 -3.74
CA HIS A 96 19.74 0.89 -2.65
C HIS A 96 18.44 0.41 -1.99
N PHE A 97 17.41 0.07 -2.78
CA PHE A 97 16.16 -0.48 -2.22
C PHE A 97 16.31 -1.91 -1.71
N VAL A 98 17.28 -2.66 -2.24
CA VAL A 98 17.65 -4.01 -1.79
C VAL A 98 19.02 -3.97 -1.17
N LYS A 99 19.15 -4.52 0.02
CA LYS A 99 20.42 -4.75 0.70
C LYS A 99 20.31 -6.07 1.46
N ASP A 100 21.34 -6.90 1.38
CA ASP A 100 21.37 -8.21 2.05
C ASP A 100 20.12 -9.05 1.71
N ASP A 101 19.77 -9.09 0.42
CA ASP A 101 18.57 -9.75 -0.14
C ASP A 101 17.24 -9.34 0.53
N THR A 102 17.20 -8.15 1.14
CA THR A 102 16.08 -7.67 1.94
C THR A 102 15.58 -6.33 1.42
N MET A 103 14.26 -6.15 1.38
CA MET A 103 13.57 -4.89 1.09
C MET A 103 12.71 -4.49 2.30
N PHE A 104 12.59 -3.18 2.56
CA PHE A 104 11.72 -2.65 3.61
C PHE A 104 10.56 -1.83 3.03
N ILE A 105 9.34 -2.18 3.43
CA ILE A 105 8.12 -1.49 3.04
C ILE A 105 7.33 -1.14 4.30
N ARG A 106 6.83 0.09 4.37
CA ARG A 106 5.91 0.55 5.42
C ARG A 106 4.57 0.91 4.82
N VAL A 107 3.51 0.46 5.48
CA VAL A 107 2.14 0.93 5.23
C VAL A 107 1.72 1.76 6.43
N LYS A 108 1.42 3.04 6.22
CA LYS A 108 0.89 3.93 7.25
C LYS A 108 -0.59 4.18 6.98
N VAL A 109 -1.42 4.02 8.00
CA VAL A 109 -2.82 4.43 8.00
C VAL A 109 -2.96 5.60 8.95
N ASP A 110 -3.47 6.73 8.46
CA ASP A 110 -3.60 7.96 9.25
C ASP A 110 -5.08 8.18 9.66
N PRO A 111 -5.43 8.01 10.94
CA PRO A 111 -6.79 8.20 11.45
C PRO A 111 -7.15 9.68 11.67
N SER A 112 -6.22 10.63 11.53
CA SER A 112 -6.39 12.03 11.92
C SER A 112 -7.41 12.82 11.07
N LYS A 113 -7.94 12.21 9.99
CA LYS A 113 -9.04 12.78 9.18
C LYS A 113 -10.43 12.24 9.56
N ILE A 114 -10.58 11.60 10.72
CA ILE A 114 -11.90 11.40 11.31
C ILE A 114 -12.41 12.77 11.74
N VAL A 115 -13.25 13.41 10.93
CA VAL A 115 -14.11 14.48 11.43
C VAL A 115 -15.01 13.82 12.49
N ALA A 116 -14.73 14.14 13.74
CA ALA A 116 -15.53 13.72 14.87
C ALA A 116 -16.74 14.66 14.97
N VAL A 117 -17.92 14.05 14.82
CA VAL A 117 -19.28 14.53 15.14
C VAL A 117 -19.76 15.74 14.35
#